data_AF-A0A1H1J3Q0-F1
#
_entry.id   AF-A0A1H1J3Q0-F1
#
_cell.length_a   1.000
_cell.length_b   1.000
_cell.length_c   1.000
_cell.angle_alpha   90.00
_cell.angle_beta   90.00
_cell.angle_gamma   90.00
#
_symmetry.space_group_name_H-M   'P 1'
#
loop_
_entity.id
_entity.type
_entity.pdbx_description
1 polymer ?
#
loop_
_entity_poly.entity_id
_entity_poly.type
_entity_poly.pdbx_seq_one_letter_code
_entity_poly.pdbx_strand_id
1 'polypeptide(L)'
;MVAITVILAAVIATFVLGVGDDIQQSPQAGVSIDDSNQSAVDVSVTSLGNADGVVVVEASTGEYENEDHILNSTGMSYTFDSDKSEVSGGSYTVIAYFGDDPDDPDTPVDDQVTGAASIDSFEVEE
;
A
#
# COMPACT_ATOMS: atom_id res chain seq x y z
N MET A 1 12.93 35.41 38.22
CA MET A 1 13.82 34.72 37.24
C MET A 1 13.42 33.26 37.02
N VAL A 2 13.02 32.51 38.05
CA VAL A 2 12.67 31.08 37.94
C VAL A 2 11.33 30.81 37.23
N ALA A 3 10.35 31.72 37.31
CA ALA A 3 9.02 31.47 36.72
C ALA A 3 9.03 31.34 35.19
N ILE A 4 9.89 32.10 34.50
CA ILE A 4 9.93 32.14 33.03
C ILE A 4 10.56 30.88 32.45
N THR A 5 11.55 30.29 33.13
CA THR A 5 12.21 29.05 32.68
C THR A 5 11.31 27.83 32.82
N VAL A 6 10.38 27.83 33.78
CA VAL A 6 9.42 26.74 33.97
C VAL A 6 8.33 26.75 32.89
N ILE A 7 7.86 27.94 32.48
CA ILE A 7 6.87 28.09 31.41
C ILE A 7 7.46 27.67 30.07
N LEU A 8 8.69 28.10 29.74
CA LEU A 8 9.34 27.73 28.49
C LEU A 8 9.61 26.23 28.38
N ALA A 9 9.99 25.56 29.49
CA ALA A 9 10.21 24.12 29.49
C ALA A 9 8.91 23.32 29.28
N ALA A 10 7.80 23.74 29.90
CA ALA A 10 6.50 23.10 29.74
C ALA A 10 5.94 23.26 28.31
N VAL A 11 6.12 24.44 27.70
CA VAL A 11 5.66 24.71 26.33
C VAL A 11 6.48 23.92 25.30
N ILE A 12 7.80 23.82 25.46
CA ILE A 12 8.64 23.02 24.56
C ILE A 12 8.36 21.52 24.74
N ALA A 13 8.09 21.05 25.96
CA ALA A 13 7.67 19.67 26.20
C ALA A 13 6.37 19.33 25.44
N THR A 14 5.39 20.24 25.38
CA THR A 14 4.16 20.01 24.58
C THR A 14 4.40 20.07 23.08
N PHE A 15 5.33 20.89 22.59
CA PHE A 15 5.69 20.89 21.16
C PHE A 15 6.49 19.66 20.75
N VAL A 16 7.25 19.04 21.65
CA VAL A 16 8.00 17.79 21.36
C VAL A 16 7.13 16.56 21.57
N LEU A 17 6.26 16.54 22.59
CA LEU A 17 5.36 15.42 22.88
C LEU A 17 4.16 15.37 21.93
N GLY A 18 3.74 16.51 21.38
CA GLY A 18 2.68 16.60 20.38
C GLY A 18 3.09 16.15 18.97
N VAL A 19 4.36 15.80 18.73
CA VAL A 19 4.87 15.27 17.45
C VAL A 19 4.95 13.72 17.48
N GLY A 20 4.71 13.10 18.64
CA GLY A 20 4.77 11.63 18.77
C GLY A 20 3.50 10.89 18.34
N ASP A 21 2.35 11.57 18.27
CA ASP A 21 1.04 10.95 18.02
C ASP A 21 0.72 10.85 16.51
N ASP A 22 1.39 11.66 15.67
CA ASP A 22 1.26 11.65 14.20
C ASP A 22 2.38 10.86 13.50
N ILE A 23 3.06 9.95 14.20
CA ILE A 23 3.71 8.83 13.50
C ILE A 23 2.61 7.80 13.24
N GLN A 24 1.65 8.16 12.38
CA GLN A 24 0.78 7.19 11.73
C GLN A 24 1.71 6.27 10.96
N GLN A 25 1.97 5.08 11.51
CA GLN A 25 2.79 4.09 10.84
C GLN A 25 2.05 3.73 9.56
N SER A 26 2.49 4.20 8.40
CA SER A 26 1.93 3.77 7.12
C SER A 26 2.12 2.25 6.96
N PRO A 27 1.20 1.56 6.27
CA PRO A 27 1.36 0.13 6.01
C PRO A 27 2.62 -0.07 5.15
N GLN A 28 3.50 -0.99 5.57
CA GLN A 28 4.67 -1.38 4.80
C GLN A 28 4.68 -2.89 4.61
N ALA A 29 4.73 -3.30 3.35
CA ALA A 29 4.98 -4.67 2.94
C ALA A 29 6.15 -4.70 1.95
N GLY A 30 6.91 -5.79 1.94
CA GLY A 30 7.91 -6.09 0.93
C GLY A 30 7.29 -6.90 -0.19
N VAL A 31 7.28 -6.34 -1.39
CA VAL A 31 6.79 -6.98 -2.61
C VAL A 31 7.96 -7.10 -3.60
N SER A 32 8.00 -8.21 -4.33
CA SER A 32 8.94 -8.41 -5.43
C SER A 32 8.14 -8.47 -6.71
N ILE A 33 8.42 -7.54 -7.61
CA ILE A 33 7.85 -7.46 -8.96
C ILE A 33 8.92 -7.95 -9.92
N ASP A 34 8.58 -8.92 -10.76
CA ASP A 34 9.40 -9.37 -11.88
C ASP A 34 8.72 -8.96 -13.18
N ASP A 35 9.21 -7.86 -13.76
CA ASP A 35 8.76 -7.25 -15.00
C ASP A 35 9.64 -7.65 -16.19
N SER A 36 10.40 -8.75 -16.07
CA SER A 36 11.30 -9.23 -17.14
C SER A 36 10.59 -9.47 -18.48
N ASN A 37 9.29 -9.75 -18.45
CA ASN A 37 8.43 -9.79 -19.62
C ASN A 37 7.31 -8.75 -19.44
N GLN A 38 7.29 -7.71 -20.27
CA GLN A 38 6.27 -6.65 -20.15
C GLN A 38 4.84 -7.14 -20.44
N SER A 39 4.68 -8.29 -21.11
CA SER A 39 3.38 -8.96 -21.30
C SER A 39 2.99 -9.89 -20.14
N ALA A 40 3.94 -10.24 -19.26
CA ALA A 40 3.74 -11.17 -18.16
C ALA A 40 4.55 -10.72 -16.93
N VAL A 41 3.93 -9.95 -16.04
CA VAL A 41 4.56 -9.39 -14.83
C VAL A 41 4.16 -10.21 -13.61
N ASP A 42 5.14 -10.77 -12.90
CA ASP A 42 4.90 -11.53 -11.67
C ASP A 42 5.02 -10.62 -10.44
N VAL A 43 3.96 -10.53 -9.64
CA VAL A 43 3.95 -9.79 -8.37
C VAL A 43 3.88 -10.77 -7.22
N SER A 44 4.83 -10.71 -6.29
CA SER A 44 4.91 -11.64 -5.16
C SER A 44 5.15 -10.94 -3.83
N VAL A 45 4.39 -11.32 -2.79
CA VAL A 45 4.57 -10.76 -1.45
C VAL A 45 5.70 -11.49 -0.73
N THR A 46 6.81 -10.80 -0.52
CA THR A 46 7.97 -11.33 0.20
C THR A 46 7.83 -11.19 1.72
N SER A 47 7.16 -10.13 2.18
CA SER A 47 6.90 -9.87 3.61
C SER A 47 5.73 -8.92 3.75
N LEU A 48 4.84 -9.14 4.72
CA LEU A 48 3.77 -8.17 5.01
C LEU A 48 4.22 -7.05 5.95
N GLY A 49 5.40 -7.15 6.56
CA GLY A 49 5.93 -6.12 7.47
C GLY A 49 4.96 -5.79 8.60
N ASN A 50 4.35 -4.61 8.54
CA ASN A 50 3.28 -4.18 9.44
C ASN A 50 1.89 -4.14 8.80
N ALA A 51 1.76 -4.29 7.47
CA ALA A 51 0.50 -4.27 6.75
C ALA A 51 -0.35 -5.52 7.02
N ASP A 52 -1.67 -5.39 6.90
CA ASP A 52 -2.61 -6.51 6.99
C ASP A 52 -2.68 -7.29 5.65
N GLY A 53 -2.53 -6.58 4.53
CA GLY A 53 -2.45 -7.17 3.21
C GLY A 53 -1.83 -6.26 2.16
N VAL A 54 -1.67 -6.82 0.96
CA VAL A 54 -1.21 -6.10 -0.23
C VAL A 54 -2.24 -6.30 -1.33
N VAL A 55 -2.56 -5.25 -2.08
CA VAL A 55 -3.41 -5.34 -3.25
C VAL A 55 -2.76 -4.60 -4.40
N VAL A 56 -2.94 -5.12 -5.61
CA VAL A 56 -2.49 -4.45 -6.83
C VAL A 56 -3.70 -3.77 -7.45
N VAL A 57 -3.57 -2.48 -7.71
CA VAL A 57 -4.63 -1.64 -8.28
C VAL A 57 -4.16 -0.98 -9.55
N GLU A 58 -5.09 -0.53 -10.39
CA GLU A 58 -4.77 0.33 -11.52
C GLU A 58 -4.36 1.72 -11.00
N ALA A 59 -3.25 2.26 -11.52
CA ALA A 59 -2.70 3.55 -11.06
C ALA A 59 -3.63 4.75 -11.35
N SER A 60 -4.55 4.61 -12.31
CA SER A 60 -5.46 5.68 -12.74
C SER A 60 -6.68 5.82 -11.83
N THR A 61 -7.22 4.71 -11.36
CA THR A 61 -8.49 4.63 -10.62
C THR A 61 -8.30 4.28 -9.15
N GLY A 62 -7.23 3.55 -8.80
CA GLY A 62 -7.04 2.98 -7.47
C GLY A 62 -7.94 1.77 -7.20
N GLU A 63 -8.59 1.26 -8.25
CA GLU A 63 -9.46 0.08 -8.26
C GLU A 63 -8.66 -1.16 -8.65
N TYR A 64 -9.11 -2.35 -8.26
CA TYR A 64 -8.49 -3.63 -8.63
C TYR A 64 -9.44 -4.43 -9.51
N GLU A 65 -8.91 -5.20 -10.47
CA GLU A 65 -9.76 -5.89 -11.45
C GLU A 65 -10.33 -7.21 -10.90
N ASN A 66 -9.66 -7.84 -9.93
CA ASN A 66 -10.04 -9.15 -9.40
C ASN A 66 -9.64 -9.38 -7.94
N GLU A 67 -10.42 -10.16 -7.19
CA GLU A 67 -10.11 -10.60 -5.81
C GLU A 67 -8.75 -11.32 -5.73
N ASP A 68 -8.31 -11.99 -6.81
CA ASP A 68 -7.00 -12.63 -6.89
C ASP A 68 -5.81 -11.64 -6.81
N HIS A 69 -6.06 -10.34 -6.98
CA HIS A 69 -5.05 -9.28 -6.80
C HIS A 69 -4.79 -8.96 -5.33
N ILE A 70 -5.62 -9.50 -4.42
CA ILE A 70 -5.48 -9.34 -2.98
C ILE A 70 -4.54 -10.43 -2.43
N LEU A 71 -3.36 -9.98 -2.01
CA LEU A 71 -2.28 -10.78 -1.49
C LEU A 71 -2.16 -10.56 0.03
N ASN A 72 -3.09 -11.12 0.79
CA ASN A 72 -3.15 -11.00 2.27
C ASN A 72 -2.20 -11.94 3.04
N SER A 73 -1.31 -12.67 2.35
CA SER A 73 -0.39 -13.61 2.98
C SER A 73 0.96 -13.63 2.29
N THR A 74 2.02 -13.76 3.10
CA THR A 74 3.39 -13.85 2.60
C THR A 74 3.60 -15.11 1.77
N GLY A 75 4.24 -14.98 0.61
CA GLY A 75 4.48 -16.06 -0.33
C GLY A 75 3.36 -16.25 -1.36
N MET A 76 2.27 -15.48 -1.28
CA MET A 76 1.32 -15.38 -2.39
C MET A 76 1.92 -14.56 -3.52
N SER A 77 1.57 -14.95 -4.74
CA SER A 77 1.98 -14.26 -5.96
C SER A 77 0.86 -14.32 -6.98
N TYR A 78 0.75 -13.25 -7.76
CA TYR A 78 -0.16 -13.15 -8.88
C TYR A 78 0.63 -12.76 -10.13
N THR A 79 0.29 -13.35 -11.26
CA THR A 79 0.92 -13.07 -12.56
C THR A 79 -0.06 -12.25 -13.38
N PHE A 80 0.33 -11.02 -13.70
CA PHE A 80 -0.36 -10.18 -14.67
C PHE A 80 0.06 -10.62 -16.07
N ASP A 81 -0.83 -11.26 -16.81
CA ASP A 81 -0.55 -11.80 -18.15
C ASP A 81 -1.52 -11.14 -19.14
N SER A 82 -1.04 -10.21 -19.97
CA SER A 82 -1.88 -9.48 -20.95
C SER A 82 -2.36 -10.36 -22.10
N ASP A 83 -1.70 -11.51 -22.36
CA ASP A 83 -2.19 -12.51 -23.31
C ASP A 83 -3.42 -13.27 -22.76
N LYS A 84 -3.59 -13.27 -21.43
CA LYS A 84 -4.83 -13.74 -20.80
C LYS A 84 -5.75 -12.54 -20.62
N SER A 85 -6.96 -12.66 -21.15
CA SER A 85 -8.01 -11.62 -21.21
C SER A 85 -8.53 -11.10 -19.83
N GLU A 86 -7.76 -11.31 -18.77
CA GLU A 86 -8.04 -11.01 -17.36
C GLU A 86 -7.32 -9.73 -16.90
N VAL A 87 -6.37 -9.20 -17.69
CA VAL A 87 -5.58 -8.00 -17.36
C VAL A 87 -5.51 -7.09 -18.60
N SER A 88 -5.94 -5.84 -18.47
CA SER A 88 -5.74 -4.84 -19.53
C SER A 88 -4.31 -4.28 -19.47
N GLY A 89 -3.63 -4.12 -20.60
CA GLY A 89 -2.35 -3.42 -20.62
C GLY A 89 -2.49 -2.01 -20.01
N GLY A 90 -1.57 -1.63 -19.13
CA GLY A 90 -1.70 -0.40 -18.35
C GLY A 90 -0.70 -0.26 -17.20
N SER A 91 -0.82 0.83 -16.45
CA SER A 91 0.01 1.10 -15.27
C SER A 91 -0.67 0.61 -14.01
N TYR A 92 0.03 -0.21 -13.24
CA TYR A 92 -0.44 -0.82 -11.99
C TYR A 92 0.40 -0.33 -10.81
N THR A 93 -0.26 -0.16 -9.67
CA THR A 93 0.37 0.24 -8.40
C THR A 93 0.10 -0.82 -7.35
N VAL A 94 1.13 -1.20 -6.62
CA VAL A 94 1.03 -2.12 -5.50
C VAL A 94 0.84 -1.32 -4.22
N ILE A 95 -0.27 -1.57 -3.53
CA ILE A 95 -0.66 -0.88 -2.30
C ILE A 95 -0.64 -1.85 -1.13
N ALA A 96 0.05 -1.48 -0.05
CA ALA A 96 -0.11 -2.11 1.26
C ALA A 96 -1.27 -1.45 1.99
N TYR A 97 -2.11 -2.21 2.70
CA TYR A 97 -3.22 -1.68 3.46
C TYR A 97 -3.30 -2.20 4.90
N PHE A 98 -4.06 -1.49 5.73
CA PHE A 98 -4.52 -1.94 7.05
C PHE A 98 -6.04 -2.08 7.09
N GLY A 99 -6.50 -3.02 7.90
CA GLY A 99 -7.92 -3.29 8.12
C GLY A 99 -8.38 -4.54 7.40
N ASP A 100 -9.66 -4.58 7.08
CA ASP A 100 -10.28 -5.68 6.37
C ASP A 100 -9.87 -5.68 4.89
N ASP A 101 -9.89 -6.87 4.27
CA ASP A 101 -9.62 -7.03 2.85
C ASP A 101 -10.69 -6.24 2.05
N PRO A 102 -10.30 -5.55 0.95
CA PRO A 102 -11.28 -4.84 0.12
C PRO A 102 -12.22 -5.86 -0.53
N ASP A 103 -13.53 -5.58 -0.45
CA ASP A 103 -14.60 -6.51 -0.87
C ASP A 103 -15.29 -6.05 -2.17
N ASP A 104 -15.06 -4.81 -2.63
CA ASP A 104 -15.69 -4.23 -3.81
C ASP A 104 -14.63 -3.70 -4.81
N PRO A 105 -14.42 -4.38 -5.96
CA PRO A 105 -13.41 -4.01 -6.95
C PRO A 105 -13.68 -2.66 -7.64
N ASP A 106 -14.94 -2.22 -7.69
CA ASP A 106 -15.35 -0.97 -8.34
C ASP A 106 -15.17 0.25 -7.42
N THR A 107 -14.60 0.06 -6.23
CA THR A 107 -14.28 1.14 -5.30
C THR A 107 -12.78 1.25 -5.06
N PRO A 108 -12.22 2.46 -5.04
CA PRO A 108 -10.81 2.66 -4.71
C PRO A 108 -10.47 2.03 -3.36
N VAL A 109 -9.35 1.30 -3.29
CA VAL A 109 -8.94 0.58 -2.09
C VAL A 109 -8.81 1.53 -0.88
N ASP A 110 -8.30 2.74 -1.11
CA ASP A 110 -8.11 3.77 -0.08
C ASP A 110 -9.42 4.15 0.66
N ASP A 111 -10.57 3.99 0.01
CA ASP A 111 -11.89 4.28 0.59
C ASP A 111 -12.47 3.08 1.38
N GLN A 112 -11.93 1.88 1.19
CA GLN A 112 -12.38 0.64 1.82
C GLN A 112 -11.54 0.26 3.04
N VAL A 113 -10.26 0.65 3.05
CA VAL A 113 -9.30 0.24 4.08
C VAL A 113 -9.06 1.34 5.11
N THR A 114 -8.51 0.98 6.28
CA THR A 114 -8.24 1.95 7.37
C THR A 114 -7.01 2.81 7.09
N GLY A 115 -6.08 2.30 6.28
CA GLY A 115 -4.93 3.05 5.81
C GLY A 115 -4.27 2.32 4.66
N ALA A 116 -3.71 3.09 3.72
CA ALA A 116 -3.09 2.57 2.52
C ALA A 116 -1.75 3.27 2.27
N ALA A 117 -0.82 2.56 1.61
CA ALA A 117 0.43 3.12 1.15
C ALA A 117 0.90 2.41 -0.12
N SER A 118 1.23 3.19 -1.14
CA SER A 118 1.87 2.69 -2.36
C SER A 118 3.29 2.20 -2.04
N ILE A 119 3.57 0.95 -2.38
CA ILE A 119 4.88 0.32 -2.19
C ILE A 119 5.74 0.51 -3.45
N ASP A 120 5.17 0.17 -4.60
CA ASP A 120 5.85 0.17 -5.89
C ASP A 120 4.82 0.22 -7.03
N SER A 121 5.29 0.41 -8.27
CA SER A 121 4.46 0.50 -9.47
C SER A 121 5.14 -0.15 -10.67
N PHE A 122 4.35 -0.76 -11.55
CA PHE A 122 4.83 -1.39 -12.78
C PHE A 122 3.88 -1.13 -13.95
N GLU A 123 4.31 -1.43 -15.16
CA GLU A 123 3.54 -1.26 -16.38
C GLU A 123 3.48 -2.59 -17.14
N VAL A 124 2.29 -2.93 -17.65
CA VAL A 124 2.04 -4.13 -18.45
C VAL A 124 1.77 -3.68 -19.88
N GLU A 125 2.54 -4.18 -20.85
CA GLU A 125 2.31 -3.95 -22.27
C GLU A 125 1.17 -4.86 -22.79
N GLU A 126 0.24 -4.27 -23.55
CA GLU A 126 -0.81 -4.99 -24.29
C GLU A 126 -0.25 -5.79 -25.47
#